data_AF-A0A1Y2QSH0-F1
#
_entry.id   AF-A0A1Y2QSH0-F1
#
_cell.length_a   1.000
_cell.length_b   1.000
_cell.length_c   1.000
_cell.angle_alpha   90.00
_cell.angle_beta   90.00
_cell.angle_gamma   90.00
#
_symmetry.space_group_name_H-M   'P 1'
#
loop_
_entity.id
_entity.type
_entity.pdbx_description
1 polymer ?
#
loop_
_entity_poly.entity_id
_entity_poly.type
_entity_poly.pdbx_seq_one_letter_code
_entity_poly.pdbx_strand_id
1 'polypeptide(L)'
;MDNWLTTPLYLGALRTEERPALAASAERMPAALTDWLARLRLLYGVPFNYLVPDSRLLPQESVRFFYIDRNFTDRLVDGALSVGKSTTREYAQAQATHSGVRAKVDEEERVLRPRLRKTPGIARIVAPQPADLTGLLLRSRAVSGWPGLEVKAYRDITTARPEGRPLPLLRMDRLAPDVLLCVFEGVPTRVDVEEPREGIQFGVDLQDRNGDGLVEPSADTPSGFRLKLRKLRGASTGQTVAGNRTVAVPVRRSNRRVLHVRALRDLLQQQLVASGDADANPGTLTSGELALQMFQFPFQQRFEGNGSGAYTASSQYIDTVLQVAVIAQPLRVEEVRALFPLAQ
;
A
#
# COMPACT_ATOMS: atom_id res chain seq x y z
N MET A 1 17.22 -18.32 -33.00
CA MET A 1 17.75 -17.00 -32.56
C MET A 1 18.55 -17.25 -31.27
N ASP A 2 19.68 -17.94 -31.37
CA ASP A 2 20.28 -18.73 -30.29
C ASP A 2 21.73 -18.35 -29.94
N ASN A 3 22.15 -17.08 -30.13
CA ASN A 3 23.58 -16.75 -30.01
C ASN A 3 23.94 -15.40 -29.35
N TRP A 4 23.04 -14.77 -28.59
CA TRP A 4 23.39 -13.53 -27.85
C TRP A 4 23.79 -13.76 -26.38
N LEU A 5 23.61 -14.97 -25.85
CA LEU A 5 24.22 -15.41 -24.60
C LEU A 5 25.52 -16.15 -24.92
N THR A 6 26.51 -15.43 -25.44
CA THR A 6 27.89 -15.93 -25.39
C THR A 6 28.20 -16.29 -23.95
N THR A 7 28.36 -17.57 -23.66
CA THR A 7 29.22 -18.03 -22.58
C THR A 7 30.51 -17.21 -22.73
N PRO A 8 30.81 -16.24 -21.86
CA PRO A 8 31.94 -15.36 -22.11
C PRO A 8 33.18 -16.26 -22.20
N LEU A 9 33.98 -16.09 -23.24
CA LEU A 9 35.17 -16.91 -23.55
C LEU A 9 36.12 -17.11 -22.33
N TYR A 10 36.03 -16.26 -21.31
CA TYR A 10 36.78 -16.35 -20.07
C TYR A 10 36.22 -17.33 -19.02
N LEU A 11 34.98 -17.81 -19.14
CA LEU A 11 34.42 -18.87 -18.28
C LEU A 11 35.05 -20.24 -18.57
N GLY A 12 35.70 -20.40 -19.73
CA GLY A 12 36.57 -21.54 -20.04
C GLY A 12 37.95 -21.46 -19.36
N ALA A 13 38.32 -20.29 -18.81
CA ALA A 13 39.58 -20.10 -18.09
C ALA A 13 39.48 -20.46 -16.59
N LEU A 14 38.27 -20.63 -16.05
CA LEU A 14 38.06 -21.13 -14.69
C LEU A 14 38.03 -22.66 -14.71
N ARG A 15 38.88 -23.30 -13.91
CA ARG A 15 38.85 -24.76 -13.75
C ARG A 15 37.49 -25.18 -13.19
N THR A 16 36.91 -26.24 -13.74
CA THR A 16 35.62 -26.80 -13.30
C THR A 16 35.58 -27.09 -11.79
N GLU A 17 36.74 -27.38 -11.20
CA GLU A 17 36.93 -27.64 -9.77
C GLU A 17 36.85 -26.40 -8.86
N GLU A 18 37.06 -25.19 -9.39
CA GLU A 18 37.00 -23.94 -8.61
C GLU A 18 35.56 -23.41 -8.44
N ARG A 19 34.63 -23.86 -9.28
CA ARG A 19 33.20 -23.46 -9.25
C ARG A 19 32.49 -23.77 -7.91
N PRO A 20 32.59 -24.97 -7.31
CA PRO A 20 31.94 -25.25 -6.02
C PRO A 20 32.53 -24.43 -4.85
N ALA A 21 33.84 -24.18 -4.84
CA ALA A 21 34.48 -23.35 -3.81
C ALA A 21 34.04 -21.88 -3.90
N LEU A 22 33.82 -21.37 -5.12
CA LEU A 22 33.31 -20.03 -5.37
C LEU A 22 31.83 -19.88 -4.99
N ALA A 23 31.00 -20.89 -5.27
CA ALA A 23 29.62 -20.91 -4.79
C ALA A 23 29.54 -20.89 -3.25
N ALA A 24 30.40 -21.66 -2.57
CA ALA A 24 30.53 -21.63 -1.10
C ALA A 24 31.03 -20.27 -0.56
N SER A 25 31.77 -19.49 -1.37
CA SER A 25 32.17 -18.13 -1.00
C SER A 25 31.00 -17.15 -1.00
N ALA A 26 29.99 -17.34 -1.86
CA ALA A 26 28.78 -16.52 -1.86
C ALA A 26 27.94 -16.73 -0.59
N GLU A 27 27.97 -17.93 -0.01
CA GLU A 27 27.34 -18.21 1.30
C GLU A 27 27.99 -17.47 2.46
N ARG A 28 29.25 -17.01 2.31
CA ARG A 28 30.00 -16.30 3.35
C ARG A 28 29.93 -14.78 3.25
N MET A 29 28.97 -14.23 2.50
CA MET A 29 28.83 -12.77 2.42
C MET A 29 28.59 -12.15 3.80
N PRO A 30 29.33 -11.09 4.17
CA PRO A 30 29.08 -10.37 5.41
C PRO A 30 27.64 -9.85 5.47
N ALA A 31 26.95 -10.03 6.60
CA ALA A 31 25.56 -9.62 6.75
C ALA A 31 25.34 -8.13 6.46
N ALA A 32 26.31 -7.28 6.80
CA ALA A 32 26.26 -5.84 6.50
C ALA A 32 26.25 -5.55 4.99
N LEU A 33 26.98 -6.34 4.20
CA LEU A 33 27.00 -6.18 2.74
C LEU A 33 25.65 -6.62 2.15
N THR A 34 25.12 -7.77 2.57
CA THR A 34 23.83 -8.25 2.06
C THR A 34 22.67 -7.33 2.47
N ASP A 35 22.68 -6.77 3.68
CA ASP A 35 21.73 -5.73 4.12
C ASP A 35 21.83 -4.47 3.23
N TRP A 36 23.04 -3.99 2.97
CA TRP A 36 23.26 -2.82 2.13
C TRP A 36 22.80 -3.06 0.67
N LEU A 37 23.11 -4.21 0.09
CA LEU A 37 22.67 -4.57 -1.26
C LEU A 37 21.15 -4.73 -1.35
N ALA A 38 20.51 -5.36 -0.36
CA ALA A 38 19.06 -5.48 -0.30
C ALA A 38 18.38 -4.11 -0.17
N ARG A 39 18.95 -3.19 0.62
CA ARG A 39 18.52 -1.79 0.68
C ARG A 39 18.65 -1.10 -0.66
N LEU A 40 19.79 -1.22 -1.33
CA LEU A 40 20.02 -0.59 -2.63
C LEU A 40 19.01 -1.10 -3.67
N ARG A 41 18.72 -2.40 -3.68
CA ARG A 41 17.76 -3.02 -4.60
C ARG A 41 16.31 -2.57 -4.35
N LEU A 42 15.96 -2.30 -3.09
CA LEU A 42 14.71 -1.65 -2.71
C LEU A 42 14.74 -0.13 -2.83
N LEU A 43 15.73 0.43 -3.55
CA LEU A 43 15.91 1.84 -3.88
C LEU A 43 16.21 2.74 -2.67
N TYR A 44 16.65 2.17 -1.53
CA TYR A 44 17.04 2.99 -0.39
C TYR A 44 18.32 3.76 -0.73
N GLY A 45 18.37 5.04 -0.37
CA GLY A 45 19.49 5.92 -0.69
C GLY A 45 19.50 6.45 -2.14
N VAL A 46 18.55 6.05 -2.99
CA VAL A 46 18.36 6.65 -4.31
C VAL A 46 17.66 8.01 -4.14
N PRO A 47 18.27 9.13 -4.58
CA PRO A 47 17.65 10.44 -4.45
C PRO A 47 16.30 10.54 -5.18
N PHE A 48 15.34 11.26 -4.61
CA PHE A 48 13.97 11.36 -5.12
C PHE A 48 13.91 11.81 -6.59
N ASN A 49 14.77 12.73 -7.01
CA ASN A 49 14.81 13.24 -8.38
C ASN A 49 15.18 12.17 -9.43
N TYR A 50 15.78 11.04 -9.02
CA TYR A 50 16.00 9.90 -9.91
C TYR A 50 14.78 8.97 -10.01
N LEU A 51 13.89 9.01 -9.01
CA LEU A 51 12.65 8.24 -8.99
C LEU A 51 11.51 8.98 -9.70
N VAL A 52 11.45 10.30 -9.51
CA VAL A 52 10.48 11.19 -10.15
C VAL A 52 11.23 12.36 -10.81
N PRO A 53 11.59 12.23 -12.10
CA PRO A 53 12.38 13.25 -12.78
C PRO A 53 11.66 14.59 -12.99
N ASP A 54 10.32 14.57 -13.06
CA ASP A 54 9.50 15.74 -13.30
C ASP A 54 8.34 15.81 -12.29
N SER A 55 8.15 16.97 -11.68
CA SER A 55 7.05 17.26 -10.75
C SER A 55 5.65 16.97 -11.32
N ARG A 56 5.47 17.05 -12.64
CA ARG A 56 4.22 16.72 -13.35
C ARG A 56 3.91 15.23 -13.36
N LEU A 57 4.91 14.39 -13.10
CA LEU A 57 4.74 12.95 -12.91
C LEU A 57 4.16 12.61 -11.53
N LEU A 58 4.13 13.55 -10.59
CA LEU A 58 3.46 13.37 -9.31
C LEU A 58 2.80 14.68 -8.83
N PRO A 59 1.67 15.08 -9.46
CA PRO A 59 0.90 16.25 -9.03
C PRO A 59 0.40 16.14 -7.58
N GLN A 60 -0.06 17.25 -7.01
CA GLN A 60 -0.66 17.26 -5.69
C GLN A 60 -1.97 16.45 -5.65
N GLU A 61 -2.22 15.73 -4.55
CA GLU A 61 -3.35 14.80 -4.38
C GLU A 61 -3.44 13.76 -5.52
N SER A 62 -2.31 13.12 -5.83
CA SER A 62 -2.23 12.11 -6.88
C SER A 62 -1.52 10.84 -6.41
N VAL A 63 -1.84 9.76 -7.12
CA VAL A 63 -1.28 8.43 -6.88
C VAL A 63 -0.79 7.84 -8.20
N ARG A 64 0.37 7.20 -8.17
CA ARG A 64 0.99 6.52 -9.32
C ARG A 64 1.36 5.10 -8.93
N PHE A 65 0.89 4.14 -9.71
CA PHE A 65 1.32 2.75 -9.63
C PHE A 65 2.40 2.52 -10.68
N PHE A 66 3.42 1.73 -10.34
CA PHE A 66 4.54 1.46 -11.24
C PHE A 66 5.09 0.05 -11.06
N TYR A 67 5.82 -0.42 -12.06
CA TYR A 67 6.60 -1.65 -12.02
C TYR A 67 8.07 -1.31 -11.74
N ILE A 68 8.76 -2.18 -11.02
CA ILE A 68 10.21 -2.12 -10.88
C ILE A 68 10.78 -3.24 -11.75
N ASP A 69 11.58 -2.85 -12.74
CA ASP A 69 12.31 -3.82 -13.55
C ASP A 69 13.44 -4.45 -12.72
N ARG A 70 13.32 -5.76 -12.48
CA ARG A 70 14.33 -6.55 -11.77
C ARG A 70 15.69 -6.44 -12.44
N ASN A 71 15.76 -6.42 -13.77
CA ASN A 71 17.01 -6.28 -14.50
C ASN A 71 17.71 -4.97 -14.16
N PHE A 72 16.96 -3.86 -14.05
CA PHE A 72 17.54 -2.58 -13.66
C PHE A 72 18.11 -2.62 -12.25
N THR A 73 17.34 -3.13 -11.29
CA THR A 73 17.81 -3.23 -9.90
C THR A 73 18.97 -4.20 -9.73
N ASP A 74 19.02 -5.27 -10.52
CA ASP A 74 20.12 -6.22 -10.52
C ASP A 74 21.38 -5.60 -11.16
N ARG A 75 21.23 -4.82 -12.24
CA ARG A 75 22.34 -4.05 -12.82
C ARG A 75 22.87 -2.98 -11.87
N LEU A 76 22.02 -2.36 -11.06
CA LEU A 76 22.43 -1.42 -10.01
C LEU A 76 23.32 -2.11 -8.96
N VAL A 77 22.93 -3.32 -8.53
CA VAL A 77 23.74 -4.16 -7.64
C VAL A 77 25.05 -4.59 -8.31
N ASP A 78 25.02 -4.98 -9.59
CA ASP A 78 26.21 -5.36 -10.35
C ASP A 78 27.22 -4.20 -10.46
N GLY A 79 26.70 -2.98 -10.66
CA GLY A 79 27.48 -1.75 -10.67
C GLY A 79 28.12 -1.45 -9.32
N ALA A 80 27.36 -1.57 -8.22
CA ALA A 80 27.88 -1.44 -6.87
C ALA A 80 29.01 -2.46 -6.57
N LEU A 81 28.84 -3.70 -7.02
CA LEU A 81 29.83 -4.77 -6.88
C LEU A 81 30.97 -4.69 -7.90
N SER A 82 30.90 -3.80 -8.89
CA SER A 82 31.94 -3.64 -9.91
C SER A 82 33.20 -2.94 -9.38
N VAL A 83 33.05 -2.21 -8.28
CA VAL A 83 34.16 -1.52 -7.61
C VAL A 83 35.19 -2.54 -7.14
N GLY A 84 36.43 -2.38 -7.59
CA GLY A 84 37.53 -3.28 -7.24
C GLY A 84 37.76 -4.44 -8.21
N LYS A 85 37.03 -4.53 -9.32
CA LYS A 85 37.32 -5.46 -10.43
C LYS A 85 38.33 -4.83 -11.39
N SER A 86 39.60 -5.12 -11.20
CA SER A 86 40.71 -4.58 -11.99
C SER A 86 41.29 -5.61 -12.98
N THR A 87 41.18 -6.91 -12.68
CA THR A 87 41.76 -7.98 -13.49
C THR A 87 40.70 -8.89 -14.11
N THR A 88 41.06 -9.57 -15.20
CA THR A 88 40.16 -10.54 -15.86
C THR A 88 39.84 -11.75 -14.97
N ARG A 89 40.74 -12.11 -14.04
CA ARG A 89 40.50 -13.15 -13.04
C ARG A 89 39.42 -12.73 -12.04
N GLU A 90 39.46 -11.50 -11.55
CA GLU A 90 38.44 -10.94 -10.66
C GLU A 90 37.07 -10.86 -11.36
N TYR A 91 37.05 -10.48 -12.64
CA TYR A 91 35.83 -10.51 -13.45
C TYR A 91 35.24 -11.92 -13.57
N ALA A 92 36.06 -12.92 -13.87
CA ALA A 92 35.62 -14.32 -13.97
C ALA A 92 35.10 -14.85 -12.62
N GLN A 93 35.79 -14.53 -11.53
CA GLN A 93 35.36 -14.87 -10.18
C GLN A 93 34.01 -14.25 -9.84
N ALA A 94 33.83 -12.95 -10.08
CA ALA A 94 32.58 -12.25 -9.81
C ALA A 94 31.41 -12.84 -10.61
N GLN A 95 31.64 -13.17 -11.89
CA GLN A 95 30.65 -13.81 -12.74
C GLN A 95 30.24 -15.19 -12.20
N ALA A 96 31.20 -15.98 -11.70
CA ALA A 96 30.92 -17.29 -11.11
C ALA A 96 30.13 -17.19 -9.79
N THR A 97 30.34 -16.14 -9.00
CA THR A 97 29.64 -15.93 -7.72
C THR A 97 28.28 -15.21 -7.86
N HIS A 98 28.00 -14.63 -9.02
CA HIS A 98 26.86 -13.73 -9.25
C HIS A 98 25.51 -14.32 -8.84
N SER A 99 25.23 -15.56 -9.23
CA SER A 99 23.97 -16.23 -8.93
C SER A 99 23.75 -16.46 -7.43
N GLY A 100 24.82 -16.84 -6.71
CA GLY A 100 24.77 -17.04 -5.25
C GLY A 100 24.56 -15.72 -4.50
N VAL A 101 25.23 -14.64 -4.94
CA VAL A 101 25.04 -13.30 -4.38
C VAL A 101 23.61 -12.83 -4.60
N ARG A 102 23.07 -12.99 -5.82
CA ARG A 102 21.69 -12.61 -6.16
C ARG A 102 20.67 -13.35 -5.29
N ALA A 103 20.81 -14.66 -5.13
CA ALA A 103 19.93 -15.46 -4.28
C ALA A 103 19.93 -14.98 -2.82
N LYS A 104 21.11 -14.63 -2.28
CA LYS A 104 21.23 -14.07 -0.92
C LYS A 104 20.58 -12.69 -0.79
N VAL A 105 20.70 -11.84 -1.80
CA VAL A 105 20.03 -10.54 -1.83
C VAL A 105 18.50 -10.70 -1.96
N ASP A 106 18.01 -11.67 -2.75
CA ASP A 106 16.57 -12.02 -2.85
C ASP A 106 16.00 -12.46 -1.49
N GLU A 107 16.77 -13.23 -0.71
CA GLU A 107 16.40 -13.64 0.65
C GLU A 107 16.34 -12.44 1.60
N GLU A 108 17.39 -11.61 1.62
CA GLU A 108 17.47 -10.44 2.51
C GLU A 108 16.40 -9.39 2.21
N GLU A 109 16.03 -9.19 0.94
CA GLU A 109 14.98 -8.25 0.51
C GLU A 109 13.64 -8.49 1.23
N ARG A 110 13.27 -9.77 1.41
CA ARG A 110 12.00 -10.17 2.05
C ARG A 110 12.00 -10.01 3.56
N VAL A 111 13.17 -10.09 4.19
CA VAL A 111 13.33 -10.00 5.65
C VAL A 111 13.74 -8.61 6.13
N LEU A 112 14.19 -7.73 5.22
CA LEU A 112 14.68 -6.40 5.54
C LEU A 112 13.66 -5.57 6.32
N ARG A 113 12.42 -5.47 5.82
CA ARG A 113 11.38 -4.64 6.46
C ARG A 113 10.93 -5.20 7.82
N PRO A 114 10.61 -6.50 7.98
CA PRO A 114 10.34 -7.07 9.29
C PRO A 114 11.45 -6.78 10.31
N ARG A 115 12.72 -6.92 9.89
CA ARG A 115 13.89 -6.61 10.73
C ARG A 115 13.94 -5.14 11.14
N LEU A 116 13.74 -4.22 10.19
CA LEU A 116 13.73 -2.78 10.46
C LEU A 116 12.61 -2.37 11.44
N ARG A 117 11.45 -3.01 11.39
CA ARG A 117 10.33 -2.74 12.30
C ARG A 117 10.48 -3.40 13.69
N LYS A 118 11.57 -4.16 13.93
CA LYS A 118 11.75 -4.99 15.13
C LYS A 118 10.52 -5.85 15.46
N THR A 119 9.73 -6.19 14.43
CA THR A 119 8.49 -6.95 14.59
C THR A 119 8.84 -8.40 14.26
N PRO A 120 8.66 -9.35 15.20
CA PRO A 120 8.83 -10.78 14.90
C PRO A 120 7.66 -11.24 14.04
N GLY A 121 7.76 -11.04 12.73
CA GLY A 121 6.79 -11.49 11.75
C GLY A 121 7.28 -12.75 11.05
N ILE A 122 6.44 -13.78 11.01
CA ILE A 122 6.65 -15.02 10.26
C ILE A 122 6.82 -14.64 8.79
N ALA A 123 8.06 -14.54 8.32
CA ALA A 123 8.36 -14.48 6.90
C ALA A 123 7.83 -15.79 6.32
N ARG A 124 6.62 -15.77 5.73
CA ARG A 124 6.19 -16.85 4.87
C ARG A 124 7.17 -16.82 3.70
N ILE A 125 8.14 -17.72 3.75
CA ILE A 125 9.04 -18.04 2.65
C ILE A 125 8.15 -18.64 1.57
N VAL A 126 7.52 -17.77 0.77
CA VAL A 126 6.93 -18.18 -0.49
C VAL A 126 8.11 -18.44 -1.42
N ALA A 127 8.10 -19.60 -2.07
CA ALA A 127 9.17 -20.07 -2.94
C ALA A 127 9.67 -18.96 -3.90
N PRO A 128 10.98 -18.95 -4.23
CA PRO A 128 11.58 -17.93 -5.07
C PRO A 128 11.09 -18.11 -6.51
N GLN A 129 9.95 -17.52 -6.83
CA GLN A 129 9.66 -17.15 -8.21
C GLN A 129 10.17 -15.73 -8.43
N PRO A 130 10.60 -15.37 -9.65
CA PRO A 130 10.84 -13.99 -10.02
C PRO A 130 9.49 -13.26 -9.94
N ALA A 131 9.14 -12.80 -8.74
CA ALA A 131 7.93 -12.06 -8.51
C ALA A 131 8.14 -10.66 -9.07
N ASP A 132 7.24 -10.26 -9.96
CA ASP A 132 7.14 -8.88 -10.44
C ASP A 132 7.12 -7.95 -9.23
N LEU A 133 8.04 -6.98 -9.21
CA LEU A 133 7.98 -5.93 -8.21
C LEU A 133 7.09 -4.81 -8.72
N THR A 134 6.16 -4.40 -7.87
CA THR A 134 5.36 -3.22 -8.13
C THR A 134 5.50 -2.23 -6.98
N GLY A 135 5.11 -0.99 -7.23
CA GLY A 135 5.13 0.03 -6.22
C GLY A 135 4.00 1.03 -6.37
N LEU A 136 3.85 1.80 -5.30
CA LEU A 136 2.92 2.90 -5.17
C LEU A 136 3.70 4.15 -4.79
N LEU A 137 3.46 5.22 -5.51
CA LEU A 137 3.88 6.56 -5.14
C LEU A 137 2.64 7.42 -4.90
N LEU A 138 2.49 7.91 -3.68
CA LEU A 138 1.35 8.69 -3.25
C LEU A 138 1.84 10.07 -2.81
N ARG A 139 1.32 11.13 -3.44
CA ARG A 139 1.50 12.51 -2.98
C ARG A 139 0.17 13.06 -2.49
N SER A 140 0.06 13.26 -1.19
CA SER A 140 -1.18 13.73 -0.58
C SER A 140 -0.93 14.43 0.75
N ARG A 141 -1.77 15.42 1.06
CA ARG A 141 -1.86 16.00 2.42
C ARG A 141 -2.09 14.94 3.50
N ALA A 142 -2.78 13.84 3.16
CA ALA A 142 -3.02 12.75 4.10
C ALA A 142 -1.72 12.07 4.55
N VAL A 143 -0.71 12.00 3.68
CA VAL A 143 0.61 11.53 4.09
C VAL A 143 1.17 12.49 5.14
N SER A 144 1.18 13.80 4.89
CA SER A 144 1.70 14.77 5.86
C SER A 144 0.93 14.80 7.19
N GLY A 145 -0.40 14.67 7.15
CA GLY A 145 -1.27 14.73 8.33
C GLY A 145 -1.21 13.49 9.22
N TRP A 146 -0.93 12.32 8.64
CA TRP A 146 -0.91 11.04 9.36
C TRP A 146 0.41 10.30 9.16
N PRO A 147 1.42 10.50 10.03
CA PRO A 147 2.68 9.77 10.00
C PRO A 147 2.55 8.24 10.08
N GLY A 148 1.56 7.76 10.83
CA GLY A 148 1.31 6.33 11.06
C GLY A 148 0.39 5.66 10.02
N LEU A 149 0.27 6.21 8.81
CA LEU A 149 -0.55 5.65 7.73
C LEU A 149 -0.20 4.16 7.50
N GLU A 150 -1.20 3.32 7.29
CA GLU A 150 -1.02 1.92 6.93
C GLU A 150 -1.32 1.70 5.45
N VAL A 151 -0.50 0.90 4.77
CA VAL A 151 -0.76 0.48 3.39
C VAL A 151 -0.76 -1.05 3.31
N LYS A 152 -1.81 -1.62 2.75
CA LYS A 152 -1.98 -3.07 2.56
C LYS A 152 -2.31 -3.37 1.12
N ALA A 153 -1.66 -4.38 0.56
CA ALA A 153 -1.86 -4.80 -0.82
C ALA A 153 -2.38 -6.24 -0.85
N TYR A 154 -3.27 -6.51 -1.79
CA TYR A 154 -3.90 -7.81 -1.97
C TYR A 154 -3.92 -8.20 -3.45
N ARG A 155 -3.91 -9.51 -3.72
CA ARG A 155 -4.10 -10.11 -5.03
C ARG A 155 -5.16 -11.22 -4.99
N ASP A 156 -5.51 -11.78 -6.14
CA ASP A 156 -6.40 -12.95 -6.26
C ASP A 156 -7.77 -12.73 -5.58
N ILE A 157 -8.30 -11.50 -5.69
CA ILE A 157 -9.65 -11.18 -5.19
C ILE A 157 -10.66 -11.89 -6.10
N THR A 158 -11.43 -12.79 -5.51
CA THR A 158 -12.46 -13.58 -6.20
C THR A 158 -13.72 -13.61 -5.36
N THR A 159 -14.84 -14.04 -5.94
CA THR A 159 -16.09 -14.23 -5.20
C THR A 159 -15.93 -15.20 -4.02
N ALA A 160 -15.04 -16.19 -4.14
CA ALA A 160 -14.71 -17.14 -3.07
C ALA A 160 -13.76 -16.59 -2.00
N ARG A 161 -12.99 -15.53 -2.32
CA ARG A 161 -12.06 -14.86 -1.40
C ARG A 161 -12.16 -13.35 -1.55
N PRO A 162 -13.17 -12.71 -0.94
CA PRO A 162 -13.42 -11.27 -1.10
C PRO A 162 -12.32 -10.39 -0.49
N GLU A 163 -11.58 -10.87 0.51
CA GLU A 163 -10.46 -10.13 1.10
C GLU A 163 -9.15 -10.22 0.29
N GLY A 164 -9.08 -11.15 -0.68
CA GLY A 164 -7.87 -11.44 -1.43
C GLY A 164 -6.76 -12.12 -0.61
N ARG A 165 -5.65 -12.44 -1.27
CA ARG A 165 -4.41 -12.91 -0.65
C ARG A 165 -3.49 -11.70 -0.40
N PRO A 166 -3.01 -11.48 0.83
CA PRO A 166 -2.13 -10.35 1.12
C PRO A 166 -0.79 -10.49 0.39
N LEU A 167 -0.30 -9.38 -0.14
CA LEU A 167 1.02 -9.26 -0.74
C LEU A 167 2.03 -8.73 0.29
N PRO A 168 3.26 -9.28 0.31
CA PRO A 168 4.34 -8.73 1.12
C PRO A 168 4.67 -7.28 0.72
N LEU A 169 4.65 -6.38 1.70
CA LEU A 169 5.15 -5.01 1.58
C LEU A 169 6.65 -5.02 1.91
N LEU A 170 7.49 -4.77 0.91
CA LEU A 170 8.96 -4.84 1.02
C LEU A 170 9.58 -3.52 1.45
N ARG A 171 9.00 -2.40 1.04
CA ARG A 171 9.39 -1.05 1.47
C ARG A 171 8.18 -0.18 1.65
N MET A 172 8.20 0.61 2.72
CA MET A 172 7.26 1.70 2.94
C MET A 172 8.05 2.83 3.58
N ASP A 173 8.16 3.94 2.89
CA ASP A 173 9.05 5.02 3.26
C ASP A 173 8.50 6.38 2.81
N ARG A 174 8.76 7.41 3.61
CA ARG A 174 8.34 8.77 3.32
C ARG A 174 9.50 9.53 2.71
N LEU A 175 9.45 9.74 1.39
CA LEU A 175 10.53 10.41 0.65
C LEU A 175 10.51 11.93 0.83
N ALA A 176 9.33 12.51 1.09
CA ALA A 176 9.12 13.91 1.44
C ALA A 176 7.90 14.02 2.38
N PRO A 177 7.66 15.13 3.09
CA PRO A 177 6.58 15.25 4.07
C PRO A 177 5.19 14.79 3.58
N ASP A 178 4.89 15.01 2.29
CA ASP A 178 3.64 14.67 1.60
C ASP A 178 3.77 13.49 0.62
N VAL A 179 4.95 12.86 0.47
CA VAL A 179 5.22 11.80 -0.51
C VAL A 179 5.56 10.47 0.15
N LEU A 180 4.75 9.46 -0.13
CA LEU A 180 4.90 8.08 0.34
C LEU A 180 5.28 7.15 -0.81
N LEU A 181 6.33 6.37 -0.62
CA LEU A 181 6.76 5.29 -1.50
C LEU A 181 6.47 3.94 -0.84
N CYS A 182 5.77 3.06 -1.55
CA CYS A 182 5.61 1.66 -1.18
C CYS A 182 6.12 0.74 -2.31
N VAL A 183 6.69 -0.40 -1.94
CA VAL A 183 7.13 -1.46 -2.86
C VAL A 183 6.57 -2.79 -2.38
N PHE A 184 5.92 -3.53 -3.28
CA PHE A 184 5.26 -4.81 -3.01
C PHE A 184 5.91 -5.95 -3.80
N GLU A 185 5.87 -7.16 -3.23
CA GLU A 185 6.25 -8.39 -3.91
C GLU A 185 5.04 -8.96 -4.68
N GLY A 186 4.91 -8.61 -5.96
CA GLY A 186 3.82 -9.02 -6.84
C GLY A 186 2.97 -7.85 -7.34
N VAL A 187 2.04 -8.14 -8.24
CA VAL A 187 1.09 -7.15 -8.79
C VAL A 187 -0.19 -7.11 -7.93
N PRO A 188 -0.52 -5.99 -7.28
CA PRO A 188 -1.73 -5.88 -6.48
C PRO A 188 -2.97 -5.71 -7.36
N THR A 189 -4.02 -6.48 -7.08
CA THR A 189 -5.37 -6.20 -7.60
C THR A 189 -6.09 -5.14 -6.76
N ARG A 190 -5.67 -4.99 -5.49
CA ARG A 190 -6.19 -3.99 -4.56
C ARG A 190 -5.11 -3.45 -3.65
N VAL A 191 -5.14 -2.15 -3.40
CA VAL A 191 -4.34 -1.48 -2.39
C VAL A 191 -5.24 -0.65 -1.49
N ASP A 192 -5.19 -0.92 -0.20
CA ASP A 192 -5.86 -0.14 0.83
C ASP A 192 -4.85 0.77 1.52
N VAL A 193 -5.19 2.05 1.59
CA VAL A 193 -4.49 3.07 2.36
C VAL A 193 -5.39 3.46 3.52
N GLU A 194 -4.93 3.22 4.73
CA GLU A 194 -5.72 3.33 5.96
C GLU A 194 -5.06 4.34 6.91
N GLU A 195 -5.87 5.14 7.58
CA GLU A 195 -5.42 5.94 8.72
C GLU A 195 -4.87 5.04 9.84
N PRO A 196 -4.00 5.56 10.72
CA PRO A 196 -3.51 4.80 11.86
C PRO A 196 -4.68 4.28 12.71
N ARG A 197 -4.62 3.00 13.09
CA ARG A 197 -5.68 2.32 13.87
C ARG A 197 -5.89 2.91 15.26
N GLU A 198 -4.91 3.63 15.77
CA GLU A 198 -4.97 4.37 17.02
C GLU A 198 -5.94 5.57 16.95
N GLY A 199 -6.36 5.97 15.74
CA GLY A 199 -7.26 7.09 15.49
C GLY A 199 -8.76 6.79 15.67
N ILE A 200 -9.14 5.66 16.28
CA ILE A 200 -10.56 5.36 16.55
C ILE A 200 -11.12 6.42 17.50
N GLN A 201 -12.17 7.11 17.05
CA GLN A 201 -12.82 8.16 17.82
C GLN A 201 -14.27 7.79 18.11
N PHE A 202 -14.81 8.40 19.15
CA PHE A 202 -16.24 8.37 19.44
C PHE A 202 -16.84 9.71 19.04
N GLY A 203 -17.77 9.73 18.09
CA GLY A 203 -18.24 10.99 17.57
C GLY A 203 -19.30 10.90 16.48
N VAL A 204 -19.51 12.03 15.82
CA VAL A 204 -20.51 12.25 14.79
C VAL A 204 -19.88 13.04 13.65
N ASP A 205 -20.34 12.81 12.43
CA ASP A 205 -19.84 13.50 11.25
C ASP A 205 -20.44 14.90 11.17
N LEU A 206 -19.66 15.85 10.66
CA LEU A 206 -20.17 17.15 10.29
C LEU A 206 -20.83 17.07 8.91
N GLN A 207 -21.96 17.75 8.73
CA GLN A 207 -22.43 18.12 7.41
C GLN A 207 -21.49 19.18 6.82
N ASP A 208 -21.51 19.33 5.49
CA ASP A 208 -20.63 20.23 4.74
C ASP A 208 -20.45 21.59 5.43
N ARG A 209 -19.20 22.06 5.46
CA ARG A 209 -18.86 23.37 6.00
C ARG A 209 -19.05 24.41 4.92
N ASN A 210 -19.55 25.58 5.30
CA ASN A 210 -19.52 26.75 4.44
C ASN A 210 -18.10 27.21 4.12
N GLY A 211 -17.98 28.15 3.17
CA GLY A 211 -16.73 28.86 2.88
C GLY A 211 -16.07 29.49 4.11
N ASP A 212 -16.85 29.80 5.16
CA ASP A 212 -16.36 30.34 6.45
C ASP A 212 -16.02 29.27 7.50
N GLY A 213 -16.09 27.98 7.14
CA GLY A 213 -15.74 26.87 8.03
C GLY A 213 -16.77 26.53 9.12
N LEU A 214 -17.91 27.23 9.14
CA LEU A 214 -19.03 26.95 10.05
C LEU A 214 -19.92 25.81 9.51
N VAL A 215 -20.50 25.04 10.43
CA VAL A 215 -21.44 23.95 10.11
C VAL A 215 -22.79 24.56 9.78
N GLU A 216 -23.30 24.35 8.57
CA GLU A 216 -24.64 24.83 8.23
C GLU A 216 -25.73 23.87 8.67
N PRO A 217 -26.75 24.38 9.41
CA PRO A 217 -27.96 23.62 9.65
C PRO A 217 -28.78 23.58 8.36
N SER A 218 -29.04 22.37 7.85
CA SER A 218 -29.98 22.14 6.76
C SER A 218 -31.37 21.80 7.30
N ALA A 219 -32.41 21.89 6.45
CA ALA A 219 -33.77 21.47 6.83
C ALA A 219 -33.80 19.99 7.28
N ASP A 220 -32.98 19.15 6.65
CA ASP A 220 -32.88 17.72 6.94
C ASP A 220 -31.97 17.42 8.15
N THR A 221 -30.98 18.28 8.43
CA THR A 221 -30.06 18.14 9.58
C THR A 221 -29.93 19.47 10.34
N PRO A 222 -30.91 19.81 11.21
CA PRO A 222 -30.94 21.09 11.92
C PRO A 222 -29.78 21.31 12.90
N SER A 223 -29.10 20.22 13.30
CA SER A 223 -27.94 20.26 14.17
C SER A 223 -26.61 20.40 13.41
N GLY A 224 -26.62 20.17 12.10
CA GLY A 224 -25.40 20.07 11.28
C GLY A 224 -24.54 18.82 11.55
N PHE A 225 -24.99 17.91 12.44
CA PHE A 225 -24.29 16.68 12.77
C PHE A 225 -25.05 15.47 12.22
N ARG A 226 -24.34 14.53 11.60
CA ARG A 226 -24.92 13.31 11.04
C ARG A 226 -24.17 12.07 11.51
N LEU A 227 -24.84 10.93 11.48
CA LEU A 227 -24.25 9.63 11.78
C LEU A 227 -24.62 8.63 10.69
N LYS A 228 -23.64 7.93 10.14
CA LYS A 228 -23.87 6.86 9.16
C LYS A 228 -24.28 5.59 9.91
N LEU A 229 -25.40 4.98 9.50
CA LEU A 229 -25.85 3.74 10.12
C LEU A 229 -24.88 2.60 9.82
N ARG A 230 -24.60 1.79 10.84
CA ARG A 230 -23.71 0.64 10.77
C ARG A 230 -24.45 -0.67 11.00
N LYS A 231 -23.94 -1.74 10.41
CA LYS A 231 -24.35 -3.11 10.74
C LYS A 231 -23.81 -3.46 12.12
N LEU A 232 -24.66 -4.05 12.95
CA LEU A 232 -24.38 -4.36 14.35
C LEU A 232 -24.05 -5.84 14.58
N ARG A 233 -24.42 -6.71 13.64
CA ARG A 233 -24.25 -8.17 13.73
C ARG A 233 -23.68 -8.74 12.42
N GLY A 234 -23.23 -10.00 12.49
CA GLY A 234 -22.72 -10.74 11.34
C GLY A 234 -21.28 -10.41 10.94
N ALA A 235 -20.82 -10.99 9.83
CA ALA A 235 -19.45 -10.85 9.35
C ALA A 235 -19.10 -9.42 8.87
N SER A 236 -20.10 -8.59 8.64
CA SER A 236 -19.96 -7.19 8.20
C SER A 236 -20.20 -6.18 9.32
N THR A 237 -20.12 -6.60 10.58
CA THR A 237 -20.28 -5.71 11.74
C THR A 237 -19.34 -4.51 11.65
N GLY A 238 -19.85 -3.30 11.92
CA GLY A 238 -19.11 -2.04 11.83
C GLY A 238 -19.11 -1.41 10.43
N GLN A 239 -19.44 -2.16 9.38
CA GLN A 239 -19.62 -1.60 8.03
C GLN A 239 -20.87 -0.75 7.94
N THR A 240 -20.87 0.25 7.06
CA THR A 240 -22.06 1.08 6.80
C THR A 240 -23.16 0.26 6.15
N VAL A 241 -24.41 0.52 6.57
CA VAL A 241 -25.60 -0.07 5.93
C VAL A 241 -25.68 0.40 4.47
N ALA A 242 -26.14 -0.50 3.58
CA ALA A 242 -26.25 -0.21 2.16
C ALA A 242 -27.12 1.04 1.88
N GLY A 243 -26.72 1.84 0.88
CA GLY A 243 -27.38 3.10 0.54
C GLY A 243 -26.90 4.32 1.33
N ASN A 244 -25.81 4.20 2.12
CA ASN A 244 -25.19 5.30 2.87
C ASN A 244 -26.20 6.07 3.73
N ARG A 245 -27.11 5.35 4.40
CA ARG A 245 -28.17 5.96 5.20
C ARG A 245 -27.56 6.75 6.37
N THR A 246 -27.89 8.03 6.42
CA THR A 246 -27.44 8.94 7.48
C THR A 246 -28.60 9.36 8.37
N VAL A 247 -28.33 9.53 9.67
CA VAL A 247 -29.28 10.04 10.66
C VAL A 247 -28.81 11.39 11.16
N ALA A 248 -29.71 12.37 11.15
CA ALA A 248 -29.47 13.67 11.77
C ALA A 248 -29.40 13.53 13.29
N VAL A 249 -28.30 13.97 13.88
CA VAL A 249 -28.02 13.76 15.31
C VAL A 249 -28.73 14.84 16.13
N PRO A 250 -29.66 14.48 17.04
CA PRO A 250 -30.37 15.48 17.83
C PRO A 250 -29.49 16.03 18.96
N VAL A 251 -29.52 17.35 19.11
CA VAL A 251 -28.86 18.10 20.19
C VAL A 251 -29.91 18.71 21.13
N ARG A 252 -29.52 19.02 22.37
CA ARG A 252 -30.44 19.64 23.33
C ARG A 252 -30.83 21.05 22.87
N ARG A 253 -32.11 21.40 22.99
CA ARG A 253 -32.61 22.76 22.67
C ARG A 253 -31.94 23.84 23.52
N SER A 254 -31.67 23.56 24.78
CA SER A 254 -31.01 24.49 25.72
C SER A 254 -29.51 24.65 25.46
N ASN A 255 -28.85 23.65 24.87
CA ASN A 255 -27.44 23.71 24.53
C ASN A 255 -27.14 22.82 23.32
N ARG A 256 -26.90 23.45 22.17
CA ARG A 256 -26.62 22.78 20.90
C ARG A 256 -25.28 22.03 20.87
N ARG A 257 -24.43 22.20 21.88
CA ARG A 257 -23.18 21.43 22.04
C ARG A 257 -23.37 20.09 22.77
N VAL A 258 -24.56 19.81 23.30
CA VAL A 258 -24.84 18.60 24.07
C VAL A 258 -25.79 17.69 23.29
N LEU A 259 -25.37 16.44 23.10
CA LEU A 259 -26.18 15.42 22.45
C LEU A 259 -27.43 15.09 23.27
N HIS A 260 -28.57 14.96 22.58
CA HIS A 260 -29.80 14.52 23.20
C HIS A 260 -29.90 12.98 23.09
N VAL A 261 -29.18 12.27 23.97
CA VAL A 261 -28.97 10.81 23.91
C VAL A 261 -30.27 9.99 23.78
N ARG A 262 -31.34 10.34 24.51
CA ARG A 262 -32.62 9.60 24.43
C ARG A 262 -33.24 9.69 23.03
N ALA A 263 -33.42 10.92 22.54
CA ALA A 263 -33.90 11.17 21.18
C ALA A 263 -33.00 10.54 20.11
N LEU A 264 -31.66 10.57 20.29
CA LEU A 264 -30.73 9.93 19.36
C LEU A 264 -30.95 8.42 19.32
N ARG A 265 -31.04 7.76 20.47
CA ARG A 265 -31.33 6.32 20.56
C ARG A 265 -32.64 5.96 19.85
N ASP A 266 -33.71 6.72 20.11
CA ASP A 266 -35.03 6.43 19.55
C ASP A 266 -35.04 6.62 18.02
N LEU A 267 -34.36 7.67 17.52
CA LEU A 267 -34.18 7.89 16.08
C LEU A 267 -33.33 6.79 15.42
N LEU A 268 -32.21 6.40 16.03
CA LEU A 268 -31.37 5.32 15.52
C LEU A 268 -32.15 4.01 15.45
N GLN A 269 -32.91 3.67 16.50
CA GLN A 269 -33.76 2.49 16.52
C GLN A 269 -34.78 2.50 15.36
N GLN A 270 -35.46 3.62 15.15
CA GLN A 270 -36.43 3.76 14.06
C GLN A 270 -35.76 3.60 12.69
N GLN A 271 -34.60 4.22 12.48
CA GLN A 271 -33.89 4.19 11.20
C GLN A 271 -33.22 2.83 10.93
N LEU A 272 -32.76 2.12 11.97
CA LEU A 272 -32.26 0.75 11.85
C LEU A 272 -33.38 -0.23 11.51
N VAL A 273 -34.57 -0.09 12.10
CA VAL A 273 -35.75 -0.89 11.71
C VAL A 273 -36.16 -0.58 10.27
N ALA A 274 -36.21 0.71 9.90
CA ALA A 274 -36.53 1.15 8.54
C ALA A 274 -35.46 0.75 7.51
N SER A 275 -34.23 0.41 7.95
CA SER A 275 -33.17 -0.06 7.06
C SER A 275 -33.52 -1.36 6.34
N GLY A 276 -34.34 -2.21 6.98
CA GLY A 276 -34.64 -3.55 6.47
C GLY A 276 -33.44 -4.51 6.47
N ASP A 277 -32.28 -4.08 6.98
CA ASP A 277 -31.08 -4.91 7.08
C ASP A 277 -31.09 -5.67 8.41
N ALA A 278 -31.22 -7.00 8.33
CA ALA A 278 -31.29 -7.87 9.51
C ALA A 278 -30.01 -7.82 10.36
N ASP A 279 -28.85 -7.56 9.75
CA ASP A 279 -27.58 -7.39 10.46
C ASP A 279 -27.46 -6.02 11.13
N ALA A 280 -28.26 -5.03 10.69
CA ALA A 280 -28.28 -3.70 11.28
C ALA A 280 -29.34 -3.55 12.37
N ASN A 281 -30.43 -4.31 12.33
CA ASN A 281 -31.52 -4.19 13.29
C ASN A 281 -31.34 -5.13 14.51
N PRO A 282 -30.98 -4.60 15.69
CA PRO A 282 -30.76 -5.44 16.87
C PRO A 282 -32.06 -5.77 17.62
N GLY A 283 -33.20 -5.19 17.21
CA GLY A 283 -34.47 -5.23 17.94
C GLY A 283 -34.56 -4.11 18.98
N THR A 284 -33.73 -4.13 20.01
CA THR A 284 -33.61 -3.04 21.00
C THR A 284 -32.16 -2.59 21.10
N LEU A 285 -31.89 -1.31 20.82
CA LEU A 285 -30.56 -0.75 20.85
C LEU A 285 -30.01 -0.68 22.29
N THR A 286 -29.03 -1.53 22.57
CA THR A 286 -28.29 -1.53 23.84
C THR A 286 -27.26 -0.38 23.88
N SER A 287 -26.68 -0.13 25.05
CA SER A 287 -25.60 0.87 25.20
C SER A 287 -24.36 0.51 24.36
N GLY A 288 -24.02 -0.77 24.24
CA GLY A 288 -22.91 -1.24 23.40
C GLY A 288 -23.17 -1.05 21.91
N GLU A 289 -24.38 -1.33 21.44
CA GLU A 289 -24.76 -1.12 20.04
C GLU A 289 -24.87 0.37 19.70
N LEU A 290 -25.37 1.20 20.63
CA LEU A 290 -25.31 2.66 20.50
C LEU A 290 -23.85 3.14 20.37
N ALA A 291 -22.96 2.58 21.18
CA ALA A 291 -21.55 2.91 21.11
C ALA A 291 -20.93 2.52 19.76
N LEU A 292 -21.30 1.34 19.23
CA LEU A 292 -20.84 0.86 17.94
C LEU A 292 -21.30 1.77 16.78
N GLN A 293 -22.52 2.33 16.85
CA GLN A 293 -23.00 3.32 15.86
C GLN A 293 -22.16 4.60 15.89
N MET A 294 -21.69 5.02 17.07
CA MET A 294 -20.93 6.26 17.26
C MET A 294 -19.41 6.09 17.09
N PHE A 295 -18.91 4.87 16.87
CA PHE A 295 -17.52 4.67 16.53
C PHE A 295 -17.22 5.21 15.12
N GLN A 296 -16.18 6.05 15.09
CA GLN A 296 -15.52 6.53 13.89
C GLN A 296 -14.29 5.68 13.67
N PHE A 297 -14.40 4.78 12.70
CA PHE A 297 -13.29 3.94 12.27
C PHE A 297 -12.31 4.77 11.44
N PRO A 298 -11.01 4.40 11.46
CA PRO A 298 -10.00 5.04 10.63
C PRO A 298 -10.45 5.06 9.18
N PHE A 299 -10.20 6.17 8.51
CA PHE A 299 -10.53 6.28 7.09
C PHE A 299 -9.76 5.24 6.28
N GLN A 300 -10.42 4.62 5.30
CA GLN A 300 -9.80 3.68 4.38
C GLN A 300 -10.07 4.10 2.92
N GLN A 301 -9.01 4.46 2.20
CA GLN A 301 -9.04 4.62 0.76
C GLN A 301 -8.68 3.30 0.10
N ARG A 302 -9.55 2.81 -0.77
CA ARG A 302 -9.33 1.58 -1.53
C ARG A 302 -9.07 1.91 -3.00
N PHE A 303 -8.04 1.28 -3.56
CA PHE A 303 -7.70 1.32 -4.98
C PHE A 303 -7.81 -0.09 -5.54
N GLU A 304 -8.72 -0.33 -6.47
CA GLU A 304 -8.92 -1.63 -7.11
C GLU A 304 -8.64 -1.54 -8.60
N GLY A 305 -7.92 -2.51 -9.16
CA GLY A 305 -7.57 -2.52 -10.58
C GLY A 305 -7.03 -3.88 -11.00
N ASN A 306 -7.20 -4.23 -12.27
CA ASN A 306 -6.78 -5.53 -12.79
C ASN A 306 -5.30 -5.59 -13.20
N GLY A 307 -4.45 -4.70 -12.67
CA GLY A 307 -3.04 -4.57 -13.03
C GLY A 307 -2.76 -4.08 -14.46
N SER A 308 -3.74 -4.15 -15.37
CA SER A 308 -3.64 -3.77 -16.79
C SER A 308 -4.47 -2.54 -17.18
N GLY A 309 -5.26 -1.99 -16.25
CA GLY A 309 -6.15 -0.84 -16.45
C GLY A 309 -6.03 0.20 -15.32
N ALA A 310 -6.70 1.35 -15.49
CA ALA A 310 -6.74 2.39 -14.46
C ALA A 310 -7.33 1.82 -13.17
N TYR A 311 -6.64 2.04 -12.03
CA TYR A 311 -7.19 1.68 -10.73
C TYR A 311 -8.41 2.57 -10.45
N THR A 312 -9.52 1.98 -10.02
CA THR A 312 -10.70 2.70 -9.54
C THR A 312 -10.51 2.97 -8.05
N ALA A 313 -10.73 4.22 -7.63
CA ALA A 313 -10.68 4.62 -6.24
C ALA A 313 -12.08 4.54 -5.62
N SER A 314 -12.19 3.90 -4.46
CA SER A 314 -13.40 3.94 -3.63
C SER A 314 -13.01 4.31 -2.20
N SER A 315 -13.70 5.29 -1.62
CA SER A 315 -13.51 5.70 -0.24
C SER A 315 -14.49 4.92 0.65
N GLN A 316 -14.00 4.38 1.75
CA GLN A 316 -14.84 3.95 2.85
C GLN A 316 -14.62 4.91 4.01
N TYR A 317 -15.72 5.42 4.59
CA TYR A 317 -15.74 6.27 5.80
C TYR A 317 -15.43 7.78 5.70
N ILE A 318 -15.74 8.45 4.57
CA ILE A 318 -16.05 9.92 4.36
C ILE A 318 -15.41 10.42 3.04
N ASP A 319 -16.13 11.31 2.35
CA ASP A 319 -15.96 11.60 0.92
C ASP A 319 -15.07 12.82 0.58
N THR A 320 -14.54 13.54 1.57
CA THR A 320 -14.12 14.94 1.34
C THR A 320 -12.63 15.24 1.46
N VAL A 321 -11.78 14.35 2.02
CA VAL A 321 -10.37 14.68 2.28
C VAL A 321 -9.38 14.03 1.31
N LEU A 322 -9.72 12.88 0.74
CA LEU A 322 -8.90 12.14 -0.22
C LEU A 322 -9.56 12.11 -1.60
N GLN A 323 -9.71 13.29 -2.22
CA GLN A 323 -9.92 13.37 -3.66
C GLN A 323 -8.58 13.13 -4.36
N VAL A 324 -8.15 11.87 -4.38
CA VAL A 324 -6.98 11.48 -5.16
C VAL A 324 -7.43 11.37 -6.61
N ALA A 325 -7.00 12.30 -7.45
CA ALA A 325 -7.16 12.15 -8.89
C ALA A 325 -6.31 10.96 -9.34
N VAL A 326 -6.96 9.83 -9.62
CA VAL A 326 -6.29 8.69 -10.25
C VAL A 326 -6.03 9.05 -11.71
N ILE A 327 -4.90 9.72 -11.98
CA ILE A 327 -4.38 9.84 -13.34
C ILE A 327 -3.59 8.55 -13.63
N ALA A 328 -4.32 7.47 -13.87
CA ALA A 328 -3.75 6.22 -14.33
C ALA A 328 -3.98 6.09 -15.84
N GLN A 329 -2.99 6.46 -16.63
CA GLN A 329 -2.72 5.65 -17.81
C GLN A 329 -1.63 4.66 -17.41
N PRO A 330 -1.97 3.39 -17.14
CA PRO A 330 -0.96 2.37 -16.98
C PRO A 330 -0.26 2.20 -18.33
N LEU A 331 1.01 2.59 -18.42
CA LEU A 331 1.84 2.16 -19.53
C LEU A 331 2.08 0.67 -19.36
N ARG A 332 1.54 -0.14 -20.27
CA ARG A 332 1.79 -1.60 -20.27
C ARG A 332 3.29 -1.84 -20.42
N VAL A 333 3.80 -2.93 -19.86
CA VAL A 333 5.21 -3.34 -20.04
C VAL A 333 5.56 -3.42 -21.54
N GLU A 334 4.60 -3.85 -22.37
CA GLU A 334 4.70 -3.89 -23.83
C GLU A 334 4.75 -2.49 -24.47
N GLU A 335 4.00 -1.52 -23.95
CA GLU A 335 3.99 -0.13 -24.42
C GLU A 335 5.26 0.61 -24.02
N VAL A 336 5.81 0.36 -22.82
CA VAL A 336 7.12 0.88 -22.40
C VAL A 336 8.24 0.30 -23.27
N ARG A 337 8.18 -1.00 -23.60
CA ARG A 337 9.14 -1.64 -24.53
C ARG A 337 9.05 -1.09 -25.95
N ALA A 338 7.86 -0.71 -26.42
CA ALA A 338 7.67 -0.10 -27.73
C ALA A 338 8.15 1.37 -27.80
N LEU A 339 8.12 2.09 -26.68
CA LEU A 339 8.56 3.49 -26.60
C LEU A 339 10.09 3.66 -26.61
N PHE A 340 10.85 2.60 -26.31
CA PHE A 340 12.32 2.61 -26.32
C PHE A 340 12.86 1.48 -27.23
N PRO A 341 12.87 1.66 -28.56
CA PRO A 341 13.27 0.61 -29.53
C PRO A 341 14.77 0.27 -29.52
N LEU A 342 15.58 0.82 -28.62
CA LEU A 342 17.03 0.59 -28.54
C LEU A 342 17.38 -0.41 -27.42
N ALA A 343 16.85 -1.62 -27.54
CA ALA A 343 17.36 -2.82 -26.87
C ALA A 343 16.73 -4.06 -27.53
N GLN A 344 17.08 -4.32 -28.79
CA GLN A 344 17.00 -5.66 -29.38
C GLN A 344 18.40 -6.27 -29.42
#